data_AF-A0AA35VFE6-F1
#
_entry.id   AF-A0AA35VFE6-F1
#
_cell.length_a   1.000
_cell.length_b   1.000
_cell.length_c   1.000
_cell.angle_alpha   90.00
_cell.angle_beta   90.00
_cell.angle_gamma   90.00
#
_symmetry.space_group_name_H-M   'P 1'
#
loop_
_entity.id
_entity.type
_entity.pdbx_description
1 polymer ?
#
loop_
_entity_poly.entity_id
_entity_poly.type
_entity_poly.pdbx_seq_one_letter_code
_entity_poly.pdbx_strand_id
1 'polypeptide(L)'
;MTETVASITTLIIDKLLANPKVPRDINSDSKIVEDLAFDSLAVMNFVMEIEDALDVSVPLDRLADIRTIHDLATCLAHLKSGVSA
;
A
#
# COMPACT_ATOMS: atom_id res chain seq x y z
N MET A 1 15.28 -12.62 1.45
CA MET A 1 14.23 -12.78 2.48
C MET A 1 12.90 -12.78 1.76
N THR A 2 11.99 -13.69 2.08
CA THR A 2 10.65 -13.74 1.46
C THR A 2 9.81 -12.61 2.03
N GLU A 3 9.68 -11.51 1.30
CA GLU A 3 8.79 -10.42 1.66
C GLU A 3 7.35 -10.94 1.66
N THR A 4 6.77 -11.06 2.85
CA THR A 4 5.41 -11.57 3.05
C THR A 4 4.44 -10.39 3.13
N VAL A 5 3.16 -10.61 2.82
CA VAL A 5 2.09 -9.59 2.95
C VAL A 5 2.16 -8.86 4.30
N ALA A 6 2.43 -9.57 5.39
CA ALA A 6 2.58 -8.99 6.72
C ALA A 6 3.73 -7.97 6.81
N SER A 7 4.89 -8.25 6.20
CA SER A 7 6.03 -7.32 6.18
C SER A 7 5.72 -6.06 5.37
N ILE A 8 5.08 -6.23 4.20
CA ILE A 8 4.70 -5.10 3.35
C ILE A 8 3.63 -4.26 4.04
N THR A 9 2.67 -4.90 4.71
CA THR A 9 1.63 -4.22 5.51
C THR A 9 2.26 -3.35 6.59
N THR A 10 3.21 -3.89 7.36
CA THR A 10 3.93 -3.10 8.38
C THR A 10 4.67 -1.92 7.78
N LEU A 11 5.34 -2.11 6.63
CA LEU A 11 6.05 -1.04 5.93
C LEU A 11 5.11 0.06 5.45
N ILE A 12 3.94 -0.32 4.90
CA ILE A 12 2.91 0.64 4.49
C ILE A 12 2.40 1.41 5.71
N ILE A 13 2.05 0.73 6.80
CA ILE A 13 1.56 1.38 8.02
C ILE A 13 2.61 2.34 8.59
N ASP A 14 3.88 1.94 8.65
CA ASP A 14 4.97 2.79 9.13
C ASP A 14 5.11 4.07 8.27
N LYS A 15 5.11 3.92 6.95
CA LYS A 15 5.14 5.04 5.99
C LYS A 15 3.90 5.94 6.12
N LEU A 16 2.73 5.36 6.36
CA LEU A 16 1.49 6.10 6.59
C LEU A 16 1.55 6.90 7.90
N LEU A 17 2.02 6.28 8.98
CA LEU A 17 2.18 6.93 10.29
C LEU A 17 3.22 8.06 10.27
N ALA A 18 4.18 8.01 9.34
CA ALA A 18 5.11 9.11 9.10
C ALA A 18 4.42 10.37 8.52
N ASN A 19 3.24 10.22 7.92
CA ASN A 19 2.46 11.34 7.39
C ASN A 19 1.54 11.91 8.49
N PRO A 20 1.71 13.17 8.92
CA PRO A 20 0.94 13.76 10.02
C PRO A 20 -0.56 13.92 9.73
N LYS A 21 -0.99 13.74 8.48
CA LYS A 21 -2.40 13.74 8.07
C LYS A 21 -3.14 12.45 8.38
N VAL A 22 -2.41 11.39 8.73
CA VAL A 22 -2.97 10.05 8.90
C VAL A 22 -3.35 9.81 10.37
N PRO A 23 -4.54 9.25 10.65
CA PRO A 23 -4.92 8.85 12.00
C PRO A 23 -3.96 7.80 12.55
N ARG A 24 -3.70 7.80 13.86
CA ARG A 24 -2.77 6.83 14.47
C ARG A 24 -3.39 5.46 14.76
N ASP A 25 -4.71 5.35 14.63
CA ASP A 25 -5.49 4.14 14.93
C ASP A 25 -5.78 3.34 13.65
N ILE A 26 -4.75 3.16 12.81
CA ILE A 26 -4.88 2.45 11.54
C ILE A 26 -4.66 0.96 11.76
N ASN A 27 -5.45 0.13 11.09
CA ASN A 27 -5.24 -1.31 11.01
C ASN A 27 -5.13 -1.76 9.55
N SER A 28 -4.79 -3.03 9.33
CA SER A 28 -4.65 -3.58 7.98
C SER A 28 -5.96 -3.54 7.16
N ASP A 29 -7.11 -3.54 7.84
CA ASP A 29 -8.44 -3.45 7.23
C ASP A 29 -8.90 -1.99 7.02
N SER A 30 -8.14 -0.99 7.49
CA SER A 30 -8.46 0.41 7.31
C SER A 30 -8.49 0.76 5.82
N LYS A 31 -9.51 1.51 5.44
CA LYS A 31 -9.73 1.92 4.06
C LYS A 31 -8.84 3.11 3.72
N ILE A 32 -8.03 3.00 2.67
CA ILE A 32 -7.02 4.02 2.35
C ILE A 32 -7.70 5.37 2.04
N VAL A 33 -8.71 5.36 1.18
CA VAL A 33 -9.37 6.60 0.76
C VAL A 33 -10.37 7.09 1.80
N GLU A 34 -11.17 6.19 2.38
CA GLU A 34 -12.27 6.57 3.29
C GLU A 34 -11.79 6.86 4.72
N ASP A 35 -10.83 6.10 5.24
CA ASP A 35 -10.39 6.16 6.65
C ASP A 35 -9.15 7.07 6.82
N LEU A 36 -8.23 7.06 5.85
CA LEU A 36 -7.00 7.86 5.90
C LEU A 36 -7.15 9.23 5.24
N ALA A 37 -8.31 9.54 4.66
CA ALA A 37 -8.57 10.74 3.88
C ALA A 37 -7.47 11.01 2.83
N PHE A 38 -6.95 9.94 2.21
CA PHE A 38 -5.95 10.06 1.16
C PHE A 38 -6.60 10.60 -0.11
N ASP A 39 -6.20 11.80 -0.50
CA ASP A 39 -6.50 12.33 -1.82
C ASP A 39 -5.88 11.43 -2.91
N SER A 40 -6.49 11.35 -4.09
CA SER A 40 -5.97 10.55 -5.22
C SER A 40 -4.49 10.83 -5.53
N LEU A 41 -4.04 12.07 -5.36
CA LEU A 41 -2.63 12.46 -5.49
C LEU A 41 -1.75 11.92 -4.37
N ALA A 42 -2.24 11.89 -3.13
CA ALA A 42 -1.52 11.34 -1.99
C ALA A 42 -1.35 9.82 -2.14
N VAL A 43 -2.39 9.12 -2.62
CA VAL A 43 -2.31 7.70 -2.96
C VAL A 43 -1.24 7.46 -4.03
N MET A 44 -1.28 8.20 -5.14
CA MET A 44 -0.27 8.04 -6.21
C MET A 44 1.15 8.27 -5.71
N ASN A 45 1.41 9.35 -4.96
CA ASN A 45 2.76 9.62 -4.43
C ASN A 45 3.22 8.53 -3.47
N PHE A 46 2.33 8.07 -2.59
CA PHE A 46 2.63 7.02 -1.64
C PHE A 46 2.97 5.71 -2.35
N VAL A 47 2.16 5.32 -3.32
CA VAL A 47 2.37 4.07 -4.06
C VAL A 47 3.65 4.13 -4.87
N MET A 48 3.97 5.26 -5.51
CA MET A 48 5.26 5.45 -6.20
C MET A 48 6.46 5.24 -5.27
N GLU A 49 6.38 5.72 -4.02
CA GLU A 49 7.48 5.54 -3.05
C GLU A 49 7.63 4.08 -2.60
N ILE A 50 6.50 3.36 -2.47
CA ILE A 50 6.47 1.94 -2.13
C ILE A 50 6.96 1.08 -3.30
N GLU A 51 6.55 1.40 -4.53
CA GLU A 51 6.97 0.74 -5.76
C GLU A 51 8.48 0.78 -5.96
N ASP A 52 9.09 1.95 -5.77
CA ASP A 52 10.54 2.13 -5.83
C ASP A 52 11.26 1.32 -4.75
N ALA A 53 10.76 1.36 -3.51
CA ALA A 53 11.34 0.61 -2.40
C ALA A 53 11.26 -0.92 -2.59
N LEU A 54 10.23 -1.39 -3.28
CA LEU A 54 9.99 -2.81 -3.52
C LEU A 54 10.51 -3.28 -4.88
N ASP A 55 10.96 -2.40 -5.77
CA ASP A 55 11.32 -2.71 -7.16
C ASP A 55 10.16 -3.41 -7.91
N VAL A 56 8.94 -2.87 -7.74
CA VAL A 56 7.72 -3.37 -8.41
C VAL A 56 6.97 -2.22 -9.10
N SER A 57 6.04 -2.54 -9.99
CA SER A 57 5.16 -1.55 -10.60
C SER A 57 3.71 -1.99 -10.50
N VAL A 58 2.87 -1.18 -9.86
CA VAL A 58 1.44 -1.40 -9.73
C VAL A 58 0.73 -0.61 -10.84
N PRO A 59 0.01 -1.28 -11.74
CA PRO A 59 -0.78 -0.57 -12.74
C PRO A 59 -1.93 0.19 -12.07
N LEU A 60 -2.28 1.36 -12.64
CA LEU A 60 -3.36 2.21 -12.14
C LEU A 60 -4.72 1.48 -12.03
N ASP A 61 -4.94 0.50 -12.90
CA ASP A 61 -6.11 -0.38 -12.87
C ASP A 61 -6.24 -1.13 -11.52
N ARG A 62 -5.14 -1.71 -11.05
CA ARG A 62 -5.11 -2.37 -9.73
C ARG A 62 -5.24 -1.37 -8.59
N LEU A 63 -4.66 -0.18 -8.74
CA LEU A 63 -4.82 0.91 -7.76
C LEU A 63 -6.27 1.35 -7.57
N ALA A 64 -7.09 1.30 -8.62
CA ALA A 64 -8.50 1.62 -8.54
C ALA A 64 -9.32 0.55 -7.78
N ASP A 65 -8.86 -0.70 -7.79
CA ASP A 65 -9.46 -1.80 -7.02
C ASP A 65 -9.04 -1.77 -5.54
N ILE A 66 -7.87 -1.21 -5.23
CA ILE A 66 -7.34 -1.12 -3.87
C ILE A 66 -8.23 -0.24 -2.99
N ARG A 67 -8.83 -0.88 -1.98
CA ARG A 67 -9.69 -0.21 -0.99
C ARG A 67 -9.05 -0.09 0.38
N THR A 68 -8.29 -1.10 0.79
CA THR A 68 -7.71 -1.22 2.14
C THR A 68 -6.20 -1.37 2.09
N ILE A 69 -5.54 -1.14 3.23
CA ILE A 69 -4.09 -1.34 3.37
C ILE A 69 -3.71 -2.79 3.07
N HIS A 70 -4.51 -3.76 3.52
CA HIS A 70 -4.30 -5.18 3.27
C HIS A 70 -4.33 -5.49 1.77
N ASP A 71 -5.24 -4.87 1.03
CA ASP A 71 -5.37 -5.08 -0.42
C ASP A 71 -4.12 -4.57 -1.16
N LEU A 72 -3.66 -3.36 -0.80
CA LEU A 72 -2.40 -2.80 -1.32
C LEU A 72 -1.20 -3.72 -1.01
N ALA A 73 -1.07 -4.16 0.25
CA ALA A 73 0.02 -5.03 0.68
C ALA A 73 0.00 -6.39 -0.05
N THR A 74 -1.18 -6.97 -0.23
CA THR A 74 -1.37 -8.23 -0.95
C THR A 74 -1.03 -8.08 -2.42
N CYS A 75 -1.50 -7.01 -3.06
CA CYS A 75 -1.20 -6.71 -4.45
C CYS A 75 0.31 -6.56 -4.68
N LEU A 76 1.00 -5.81 -3.81
CA LEU A 76 2.46 -5.63 -3.86
C LEU A 76 3.21 -6.94 -3.61
N ALA A 77 2.77 -7.75 -2.63
CA ALA A 77 3.38 -9.05 -2.36
C ALA A 77 3.26 -9.99 -3.57
N HIS A 78 2.10 -9.99 -4.24
CA HIS A 78 1.87 -10.80 -5.44
C HIS A 78 2.76 -10.36 -6.60
N LEU A 79 2.91 -9.04 -6.81
CA LEU A 79 3.79 -8.49 -7.83
C LEU A 79 5.26 -8.84 -7.54
N LYS A 80 5.71 -8.67 -6.30
CA LYS A 80 7.07 -9.00 -5.85
C LYS A 80 7.37 -10.49 -5.94
N SER A 81 6.40 -11.34 -5.66
CA SER A 81 6.55 -12.79 -5.71
C SER A 81 6.60 -13.36 -7.15
N GLY A 82 6.47 -12.54 -8.19
CA GLY A 82 6.62 -13.00 -9.57
C GLY A 82 5.52 -13.96 -10.04
N VAL A 83 4.33 -13.94 -9.42
CA VAL A 83 3.14 -14.56 -10.01
C VAL A 83 2.58 -13.58 -11.04
N SER A 84 3.25 -13.52 -12.19
CA SER A 84 2.58 -13.15 -13.43
C SER A 84 1.77 -14.37 -13.84
N ALA A 85 0.48 -14.38 -13.50
CA ALA A 85 -0.46 -15.25 -14.18
C ALA A 85 -0.60 -14.81 -15.64
#